data_AF-A0A445CT45-F1
#
_entry.id   AF-A0A445CT45-F1
#
_cell.length_a   1.000
_cell.length_b   1.000
_cell.length_c   1.000
_cell.angle_alpha   90.00
_cell.angle_beta   90.00
_cell.angle_gamma   90.00
#
_symmetry.space_group_name_H-M   'P 1'
#
loop_
_entity.id
_entity.type
_entity.pdbx_description
1 polymer ?
#
loop_
_entity_poly.entity_id
_entity_poly.type
_entity_poly.pdbx_seq_one_letter_code
_entity_poly.pdbx_strand_id
1 'polypeptide(L)' 'MDDSTSDCQLNQSEVDYEFESNEVPEPLSIVDDQFVSKVGMTFTTLEDAEKFYRNYAKAAGFFTRVRSTNRKGN' A
#
# COMPACT_ATOMS: atom_id res chain seq x y z
N MET A 1 30.76 -24.76 -0.61
CA MET A 1 30.10 -23.47 -0.32
C MET A 1 29.21 -23.26 -1.51
N ASP A 2 27.94 -23.62 -1.34
CA ASP A 2 26.95 -23.55 -2.41
C ASP A 2 26.00 -22.42 -2.04
N ASP A 3 26.14 -21.30 -2.74
CA ASP A 3 25.21 -20.17 -2.66
C ASP A 3 23.91 -20.59 -3.35
N SER A 4 23.06 -21.28 -2.60
CA SER A 4 21.68 -21.58 -2.99
C SER A 4 20.91 -20.26 -3.10
N THR A 5 20.95 -19.71 -4.31
CA THR A 5 20.10 -18.63 -4.78
C THR A 5 18.66 -19.08 -4.59
N SER A 6 17.97 -18.55 -3.58
CA SER A 6 16.58 -18.89 -3.34
C SER A 6 15.74 -18.27 -4.46
N ASP A 7 15.33 -19.10 -5.42
CA ASP A 7 14.28 -18.79 -6.37
C ASP A 7 13.02 -18.41 -5.60
N CYS A 8 12.79 -17.11 -5.46
CA CYS A 8 11.50 -16.56 -5.08
C CYS A 8 10.53 -16.88 -6.22
N GLN A 9 10.02 -18.10 -6.25
CA GLN A 9 8.90 -18.47 -7.12
C GLN A 9 7.66 -17.73 -6.61
N LEU A 10 7.50 -16.51 -7.10
CA LEU A 10 6.22 -15.82 -7.07
C LEU A 10 5.27 -16.68 -7.90
N ASN A 11 4.31 -17.32 -7.25
CA ASN A 11 3.14 -17.81 -7.94
C ASN A 11 2.52 -16.61 -8.67
N GLN A 12 2.78 -16.51 -9.98
CA GLN A 12 2.10 -15.63 -10.90
C GLN A 12 0.70 -16.18 -11.13
N SER A 13 -0.10 -16.33 -10.06
CA SER A 13 -1.53 -16.45 -10.27
C SER A 13 -1.96 -15.11 -10.88
N GLU A 14 -2.16 -15.10 -12.20
CA GLU A 14 -2.84 -14.05 -12.93
C GLU A 14 -4.09 -13.70 -12.13
N VAL A 15 -4.02 -12.58 -11.41
CA VAL A 15 -5.20 -11.97 -10.82
C VAL A 15 -5.75 -11.15 -11.97
N ASP A 16 -6.62 -11.76 -12.78
CA ASP A 16 -7.46 -11.05 -13.75
C ASP A 16 -8.41 -10.14 -12.96
N TYR A 17 -7.88 -9.02 -12.48
CA TYR A 17 -8.67 -7.95 -11.90
C TYR A 17 -9.02 -6.99 -13.02
N GLU A 18 -9.97 -7.41 -13.85
CA GLU A 18 -10.71 -6.56 -14.79
C GLU A 18 -11.50 -5.53 -13.95
N PHE A 19 -10.88 -4.37 -13.68
CA PHE A 19 -11.58 -3.22 -13.15
C PHE A 19 -12.19 -2.44 -14.31
N GLU A 20 -13.33 -2.94 -14.80
CA GLU A 20 -14.15 -2.23 -15.78
C GLU A 20 -14.78 -1.00 -15.10
N SER A 21 -14.03 0.12 -15.11
CA SER A 21 -14.49 1.41 -14.59
C SER A 21 -14.76 2.36 -15.75
N ASN A 22 -16.00 2.26 -16.25
CA ASN A 22 -16.52 3.10 -17.33
C ASN A 22 -17.13 4.41 -16.80
N GLU A 23 -17.16 4.58 -15.47
CA GLU A 23 -17.71 5.75 -14.82
C GLU A 23 -16.58 6.67 -14.37
N VAL A 24 -16.65 7.93 -14.80
CA VAL A 24 -15.82 9.01 -14.26
C VAL A 24 -16.10 9.08 -12.77
N PRO A 25 -15.13 8.77 -11.88
CA PRO A 25 -15.37 8.85 -10.44
C PRO A 25 -15.79 10.28 -10.11
N GLU A 26 -16.97 10.44 -9.50
CA GLU A 26 -17.35 11.74 -8.96
C GLU A 26 -16.21 12.25 -8.08
N PRO A 27 -15.83 13.53 -8.18
CA PRO A 27 -14.73 14.05 -7.38
C PRO A 27 -15.14 13.90 -5.92
N LEU A 28 -14.50 12.96 -5.22
CA LEU A 28 -14.63 12.73 -3.78
C LEU A 28 -14.13 13.98 -3.05
N SER A 29 -14.95 15.03 -3.07
CA SER A 29 -14.75 16.26 -2.35
C SER A 29 -14.85 15.92 -0.87
N ILE A 30 -13.76 16.15 -0.13
CA ILE A 30 -13.51 15.73 1.27
C ILE A 30 -12.89 14.32 1.37
N VAL A 31 -11.93 13.99 0.50
CA VAL A 31 -10.74 13.36 1.07
C VAL A 31 -10.11 14.46 1.93
N ASP A 32 -10.20 14.34 3.26
CA ASP A 32 -9.49 15.25 4.16
C ASP A 32 -8.04 15.35 3.66
N ASP A 33 -7.60 16.57 3.30
CA ASP A 33 -6.23 16.84 2.83
C ASP A 33 -5.16 16.30 3.80
N GLN A 34 -5.58 16.04 5.04
CA GLN A 34 -4.81 15.38 6.08
C GLN A 34 -4.38 13.94 5.74
N PHE A 35 -5.12 13.20 4.92
CA PHE A 35 -4.82 11.80 4.54
C PHE A 35 -4.26 11.66 3.13
N VAL A 36 -4.06 12.76 2.41
CA VAL A 36 -3.37 12.74 1.11
C VAL A 36 -1.88 12.50 1.33
N SER A 37 -1.38 11.38 0.83
CA SER A 37 0.06 11.06 0.88
C SER A 37 0.86 12.13 0.12
N LYS A 38 1.92 12.65 0.75
CA LYS A 38 2.82 13.64 0.16
C LYS A 38 4.21 13.06 -0.05
N VAL A 39 4.88 13.48 -1.11
CA VAL A 39 6.28 13.13 -1.35
C VAL A 39 7.14 13.69 -0.22
N GLY A 40 8.03 12.85 0.33
CA GLY A 40 8.91 13.23 1.44
C GLY A 40 8.27 13.14 2.82
N MET A 41 7.07 12.59 2.94
CA MET A 41 6.44 12.34 4.23
C MET A 41 7.19 11.24 5.01
N THR A 42 7.46 11.50 6.29
CA THR A 42 8.16 10.58 7.19
C THR A 42 7.33 10.29 8.42
N PHE A 43 7.39 9.06 8.93
CA PHE A 43 6.75 8.66 10.19
C PHE A 43 7.80 8.35 11.25
N THR A 44 7.49 8.68 12.49
CA THR A 44 8.33 8.38 13.66
C THR A 44 8.23 6.91 14.06
N THR A 45 7.05 6.33 13.90
CA THR A 45 6.75 4.95 14.25
C THR A 45 6.10 4.21 13.08
N LEU A 46 6.21 2.88 13.10
CA LEU A 46 5.52 2.02 12.14
C LEU A 46 4.00 2.09 12.33
N GLU A 47 3.53 2.26 13.57
CA GLU A 47 2.10 2.34 13.89
C GLU A 47 1.46 3.61 13.31
N ASP A 48 2.16 4.75 13.36
CA ASP A 48 1.70 5.99 12.72
C ASP A 48 1.60 5.85 11.20
N ALA A 49 2.59 5.18 10.58
CA ALA A 49 2.56 4.89 9.16
C ALA A 49 1.37 4.00 8.79
N GLU A 50 1.18 2.91 9.53
CA GLU A 50 0.09 1.96 9.29
C GLU A 50 -1.29 2.63 9.44
N LYS A 51 -1.48 3.43 10.48
CA LYS A 51 -2.74 4.16 10.72
C LYS A 51 -3.03 5.14 9.59
N PHE A 52 -2.02 5.87 9.12
CA PHE A 52 -2.16 6.79 8.00
C PHE A 52 -2.61 6.07 6.72
N TYR A 53 -1.90 5.01 6.31
CA TYR A 53 -2.22 4.29 5.08
C TYR A 53 -3.58 3.58 5.15
N ARG A 54 -3.99 3.08 6.32
CA ARG A 54 -5.34 2.53 6.52
C ARG A 54 -6.43 3.59 6.31
N ASN A 55 -6.23 4.82 6.79
CA ASN A 55 -7.20 5.91 6.61
C ASN A 55 -7.24 6.40 5.17
N TYR A 56 -6.08 6.52 4.52
CA TYR A 56 -5.98 6.84 3.10
C TYR A 56 -6.74 5.81 2.24
N ALA A 57 -6.52 4.53 2.49
CA ALA A 57 -7.18 3.45 1.77
C ALA A 57 -8.71 3.47 1.93
N LYS A 58 -9.20 3.72 3.16
CA LYS A 58 -10.63 3.93 3.41
C LYS A 58 -11.21 5.10 2.63
N ALA A 59 -10.50 6.23 2.59
CA ALA A 59 -10.93 7.42 1.87
C ALA A 59 -10.92 7.21 0.34
N ALA A 60 -9.98 6.42 -0.18
CA ALA A 60 -9.84 6.13 -1.60
C ALA A 60 -10.59 4.87 -2.07
N GLY A 61 -11.25 4.13 -1.17
CA GLY A 61 -12.09 2.98 -1.52
C GLY A 61 -11.36 1.66 -1.76
N PHE A 62 -10.17 1.45 -1.18
CA PHE A 62 -9.42 0.20 -1.30
C PHE A 62 -8.88 -0.34 0.04
N PHE A 63 -8.29 -1.54 0.02
CA PHE A 63 -7.68 -2.17 1.19
C PHE A 63 -6.15 -2.15 1.12
N THR A 64 -5.50 -1.95 2.27
CA THR A 64 -4.03 -2.01 2.39
C THR A 64 -3.58 -3.28 3.10
N ARG A 65 -2.49 -3.87 2.62
CA ARG A 65 -1.78 -4.96 3.30
C ARG A 65 -0.28 -4.67 3.32
N VAL A 66 0.33 -4.84 4.48
CA VAL A 66 1.79 -4.74 4.63
C VAL A 66 2.43 -6.02 4.10
N ARG A 67 3.25 -5.91 3.04
CA ARG A 67 3.97 -7.07 2.45
C ARG A 67 5.23 -7.43 3.22
N SER A 68 5.98 -6.43 3.67
CA SER A 68 7.22 -6.60 4.42
C SER A 68 7.51 -5.36 5.26
N THR A 69 8.20 -5.54 6.38
CA THR A 69 8.67 -4.45 7.25
C THR A 69 10.14 -4.68 7.57
N ASN A 70 10.99 -3.74 7.14
CA ASN A 70 12.41 -3.81 7.43
C ASN A 70 12.68 -3.05 8.73
N ARG A 71 12.73 -3.75 9.84
CA ARG A 71 13.23 -3.19 11.10
C ARG A 71 14.73 -3.40 11.13
N LYS A 72 15.50 -2.32 11.18
CA LYS A 72 16.94 -2.44 11.46
C LYS A 72 17.06 -2.94 12.90
N GLY A 73 17.51 -4.18 13.08
CA GLY A 73 17.91 -4.67 14.39
C GLY A 73 19.14 -3.87 14.84
N ASN A 74 19.10 -3.35 16.06
CA ASN A 74 20.30 -2.84 16.71
C ASN A 74 21.20 -4.02 17.11
#